data_AF-A0A7S1RE83-F1
#
_entry.id   AF-A0A7S1RE83-F1
#
_cell.length_a   1.000
_cell.length_b   1.000
_cell.length_c   1.000
_cell.angle_alpha   90.00
_cell.angle_beta   90.00
_cell.angle_gamma   90.00
#
_symmetry.space_group_name_H-M   'P 1'
#
loop_
_entity.id
_entity.type
_entity.pdbx_description
1 polymer ?
#
loop_
_entity_poly.entity_id
_entity_poly.type
_entity_poly.pdbx_seq_one_letter_code
_entity_poly.pdbx_strand_id
1 'polypeptide(L)'
;MIWMVHRAFLNDPALMDFNFNNMHMPEPHIEARIAPKLVKALATNTHIENFSLVNSNLMKVQGLELAESLKTNTTIRQLNLEANNLDSDAVRTICEAIHSVPRSRIEQLRLSPQRQCGSFFGRPVEEALGLMMEKVESIVKLGFECNDPHWRNIIDRALLRNNDFARKRRRRSSVDPEEEIVPEEKSLSRLVLREAPAVPLSEVFTQDADPNNSVFRSFVANQKRMPTMSQLQNYAKSKGTPLKYSTVAPLIKECRSRMLDAARGKGVTIADIFEVDTAGDLRSWSEKNNNWSLHVRASDGKRYAYKASKEPIFVISDEWATWLADGA
;
A
#
# COMPACT_ATOMS: atom_id res chain seq x y z
N MET A 1 -2.23 -9.75 37.54
CA MET A 1 -1.95 -10.90 36.66
C MET A 1 -3.14 -11.85 36.53
N ILE A 2 -3.61 -12.48 37.62
CA ILE A 2 -4.71 -13.49 37.60
C ILE A 2 -5.94 -13.06 36.80
N TRP A 3 -6.49 -11.88 37.09
CA TRP A 3 -7.68 -11.37 36.40
C TRP A 3 -7.46 -11.16 34.90
N MET A 4 -6.29 -10.67 34.50
CA MET A 4 -5.96 -10.44 33.10
C MET A 4 -5.79 -11.77 32.33
N VAL A 5 -5.15 -12.76 32.94
CA VAL A 5 -5.06 -14.13 32.40
C VAL A 5 -6.46 -14.72 32.22
N HIS A 6 -7.38 -14.40 33.14
CA HIS A 6 -8.77 -14.80 32.97
C HIS A 6 -9.46 -14.11 31.79
N ARG A 7 -9.27 -12.79 31.60
CA ARG A 7 -9.79 -12.07 30.43
C ARG A 7 -9.22 -12.61 29.11
N ALA A 8 -7.92 -12.90 29.07
CA ALA A 8 -7.28 -13.54 27.92
C ALA A 8 -7.93 -14.89 27.60
N PHE A 9 -8.19 -15.70 28.63
CA PHE A 9 -8.86 -16.99 28.50
C PHE A 9 -10.31 -16.87 28.04
N LEU A 10 -11.02 -15.82 28.45
CA LEU A 10 -12.39 -15.52 27.99
C LEU A 10 -12.45 -14.87 26.60
N ASN A 11 -11.31 -14.74 25.92
CA ASN A 11 -11.20 -14.11 24.60
C ASN A 11 -11.76 -12.68 24.57
N ASP A 12 -11.44 -11.86 25.57
CA ASP A 12 -11.93 -10.49 25.67
C ASP A 12 -11.48 -9.65 24.44
N PRO A 13 -12.41 -9.07 23.67
CA PRO A 13 -12.09 -8.31 22.46
C PRO A 13 -11.38 -6.98 22.75
N ALA A 14 -11.48 -6.44 23.96
CA ALA A 14 -10.78 -5.23 24.37
C ALA A 14 -9.33 -5.50 24.81
N LEU A 15 -8.91 -6.76 24.94
CA LEU A 15 -7.57 -7.14 25.38
C LEU A 15 -6.66 -7.42 24.19
N MET A 16 -6.17 -6.35 23.55
CA MET A 16 -5.20 -6.44 22.44
C MET A 16 -3.74 -6.42 22.91
N ASP A 17 -3.47 -5.78 24.04
CA ASP A 17 -2.15 -5.65 24.63
C ASP A 17 -2.08 -6.42 25.95
N PHE A 18 -1.24 -7.44 25.98
CA PHE A 18 -1.01 -8.31 27.12
C PHE A 18 0.45 -8.19 27.57
N ASN A 19 0.70 -7.24 28.47
CA ASN A 19 2.03 -6.91 28.96
C ASN A 19 2.15 -7.15 30.47
N PHE A 20 3.04 -8.07 30.84
CA PHE A 20 3.38 -8.41 32.22
C PHE A 20 4.88 -8.26 32.48
N ASN A 21 5.55 -7.36 31.77
CA ASN A 21 6.98 -7.15 31.96
C ASN A 21 7.32 -6.86 33.43
N ASN A 22 8.35 -7.55 33.94
CA ASN A 22 8.80 -7.51 35.34
C ASN A 22 7.78 -8.01 36.36
N MET A 23 6.69 -8.65 35.93
CA MET A 23 5.76 -9.31 36.84
C MET A 23 6.05 -10.80 36.85
N HIS A 24 6.57 -11.29 37.98
CA HIS A 24 6.84 -12.70 38.16
C HIS A 24 5.53 -13.50 38.15
N MET A 25 5.45 -14.50 37.27
CA MET A 25 4.41 -15.51 37.37
C MET A 25 4.59 -16.26 38.69
N PRO A 26 3.51 -16.43 39.48
CA PRO A 26 3.60 -17.16 40.72
C PRO A 26 3.98 -18.60 40.43
N GLU A 27 4.78 -19.16 41.32
CA GLU A 27 5.25 -20.52 41.16
C GLU A 27 4.08 -21.52 41.19
N PRO A 28 4.23 -22.71 40.56
CA PRO A 28 3.15 -23.69 40.50
C PRO A 28 2.62 -24.10 41.88
N HIS A 29 3.45 -24.07 42.92
CA HIS A 29 3.04 -24.41 44.29
C HIS A 29 2.21 -23.31 44.96
N ILE A 30 2.29 -22.06 44.49
CA ILE A 30 1.51 -20.92 44.97
C ILE A 30 0.17 -20.86 44.23
N GLU A 31 0.19 -20.97 42.90
CA GLU A 31 -1.01 -20.94 42.08
C GLU A 31 -0.83 -21.74 40.78
N ALA A 32 -1.10 -23.04 40.86
CA ALA A 32 -0.91 -23.99 39.76
C ALA A 32 -1.75 -23.68 38.51
N ARG A 33 -2.80 -22.86 38.61
CA ARG A 33 -3.75 -22.65 37.50
C ARG A 33 -3.31 -21.58 36.52
N ILE A 34 -2.47 -20.60 36.92
CA ILE A 34 -2.19 -19.42 36.08
C ILE A 34 -1.44 -19.78 34.80
N ALA A 35 -0.29 -20.44 34.92
CA ALA A 35 0.55 -20.74 33.76
C ALA A 35 -0.18 -21.62 32.72
N PRO A 36 -0.81 -22.75 33.09
CA PRO A 36 -1.59 -23.55 32.15
C PRO A 36 -2.79 -22.79 31.55
N LYS A 37 -3.44 -21.92 32.35
CA LYS A 37 -4.56 -21.10 31.87
C LYS A 37 -4.09 -20.04 30.87
N LEU A 38 -2.91 -19.46 31.07
CA LEU A 38 -2.32 -18.51 30.15
C LEU A 38 -1.96 -19.16 28.81
N VAL A 39 -1.31 -20.31 28.85
CA VAL A 39 -1.01 -21.10 27.64
C VAL A 39 -2.30 -21.40 26.87
N LYS A 40 -3.30 -21.98 27.53
CA LYS A 40 -4.60 -22.29 26.90
C LYS A 40 -5.28 -21.05 26.33
N ALA A 41 -5.20 -19.93 27.03
CA ALA A 41 -5.72 -18.67 26.54
C ALA A 41 -5.07 -18.28 25.22
N LEU A 42 -3.75 -18.37 25.09
CA LEU A 42 -3.04 -18.00 23.86
C LEU A 42 -3.37 -18.90 22.68
N ALA A 43 -3.65 -20.18 22.90
CA ALA A 43 -4.08 -21.08 21.84
C ALA A 43 -5.44 -20.67 21.22
N THR A 44 -6.38 -20.21 22.05
CA THR A 44 -7.76 -19.90 21.61
C THR A 44 -8.03 -18.41 21.38
N ASN A 45 -7.18 -17.52 21.87
CA ASN A 45 -7.42 -16.07 21.81
C ASN A 45 -7.22 -15.52 20.40
N THR A 46 -8.17 -14.67 19.98
CA THR A 46 -8.22 -14.09 18.64
C THR A 46 -8.03 -12.57 18.61
N HIS A 47 -7.66 -11.95 19.74
CA HIS A 47 -7.63 -10.49 19.90
C HIS A 47 -6.29 -9.95 20.36
N ILE A 48 -5.52 -10.72 21.13
CA ILE A 48 -4.19 -10.32 21.60
C ILE A 48 -3.26 -10.24 20.40
N GLU A 49 -2.73 -9.03 20.17
CA GLU A 49 -1.72 -8.75 19.15
C GLU A 49 -0.34 -8.56 19.77
N ASN A 50 -0.27 -7.95 20.96
CA ASN A 50 0.99 -7.71 21.68
C ASN A 50 1.04 -8.59 22.92
N PHE A 51 2.01 -9.49 22.98
CA PHE A 51 2.23 -10.40 24.10
C PHE A 51 3.67 -10.26 24.61
N SER A 52 3.81 -9.75 25.83
CA SER A 52 5.11 -9.44 26.43
C SER A 52 5.17 -9.95 27.87
N LEU A 53 6.12 -10.86 28.12
CA LEU A 53 6.41 -11.45 29.42
C LEU A 53 7.89 -11.24 29.77
N VAL A 54 8.45 -10.06 29.55
CA VAL A 54 9.87 -9.83 29.85
C VAL A 54 10.10 -10.02 31.35
N ASN A 55 11.14 -10.74 31.73
CA ASN A 55 11.52 -10.88 33.14
C ASN A 55 10.37 -11.35 34.05
N SER A 56 9.61 -12.36 33.60
CA SER A 56 8.35 -12.80 34.24
C SER A 56 8.39 -14.22 34.81
N ASN A 57 9.58 -14.82 34.94
CA ASN A 57 9.78 -16.18 35.45
C ASN A 57 9.09 -17.27 34.60
N LEU A 58 9.04 -17.10 33.28
CA LEU A 58 8.59 -18.16 32.38
C LEU A 58 9.64 -19.29 32.34
N MET A 59 9.28 -20.50 32.78
CA MET A 59 10.19 -21.63 32.86
C MET A 59 10.07 -22.52 31.62
N LYS A 60 11.05 -23.40 31.41
CA LYS A 60 11.12 -24.35 30.29
C LYS A 60 9.81 -25.10 29.99
N VAL A 61 9.10 -25.58 31.02
CA VAL A 61 7.85 -26.34 30.85
C VAL A 61 6.77 -25.47 30.21
N GLN A 62 6.60 -24.24 30.70
CA GLN A 62 5.64 -23.30 30.11
C GLN A 62 6.09 -22.83 28.71
N GLY A 63 7.39 -22.78 28.44
CA GLY A 63 7.92 -22.48 27.10
C GLY A 63 7.52 -23.53 26.05
N LEU A 64 7.62 -24.81 26.39
CA LEU A 64 7.18 -25.91 25.53
C LEU A 64 5.65 -25.88 25.30
N GLU A 65 4.88 -25.67 26.37
CA GLU A 65 3.44 -25.53 26.30
C GLU A 65 3.00 -24.32 25.45
N LEU A 66 3.72 -23.19 25.58
CA LEU A 66 3.51 -21.99 24.77
C LEU A 66 3.77 -22.28 23.28
N ALA A 67 4.80 -23.06 22.96
CA ALA A 67 5.10 -23.43 21.58
C ALA A 67 3.92 -24.18 20.93
N GLU A 68 3.27 -25.11 21.63
CA GLU A 68 2.06 -25.78 21.13
C GLU A 68 0.91 -24.79 20.87
N SER A 69 0.77 -23.78 21.72
CA SER A 69 -0.26 -22.74 21.54
C SER A 69 0.01 -21.87 20.32
N LEU A 70 1.28 -21.54 20.06
CA LEU A 70 1.69 -20.75 18.89
C LEU A 70 1.42 -21.45 17.55
N LYS A 71 1.29 -22.78 17.52
CA LYS A 71 0.91 -23.52 16.30
C LYS A 71 -0.51 -23.20 15.82
N THR A 72 -1.38 -22.79 16.74
CA THR A 72 -2.80 -22.50 16.46
C THR A 72 -3.11 -21.01 16.47
N ASN A 73 -2.36 -20.22 17.26
CA ASN A 73 -2.55 -18.78 17.30
C ASN A 73 -2.12 -18.11 15.99
N THR A 74 -2.98 -17.24 15.47
CA THR A 74 -2.71 -16.48 14.23
C THR A 74 -2.88 -14.98 14.42
N THR A 75 -2.96 -14.48 15.66
CA THR A 75 -3.28 -13.08 15.97
C THR A 75 -2.11 -12.31 16.55
N ILE A 76 -1.22 -12.99 17.27
CA ILE A 76 -0.04 -12.37 17.87
C ILE A 76 0.86 -11.79 16.77
N ARG A 77 1.17 -10.50 16.91
CA ARG A 77 2.10 -9.74 16.08
C ARG A 77 3.41 -9.46 16.79
N GLN A 78 3.39 -9.25 18.09
CA GLN A 78 4.58 -8.99 18.89
C GLN A 78 4.66 -10.02 20.01
N LEU A 79 5.74 -10.80 20.02
CA LEU A 79 6.04 -11.79 21.03
C LEU A 79 7.39 -11.44 21.68
N ASN A 80 7.35 -11.05 22.96
CA ASN A 80 8.57 -10.79 23.74
C ASN A 80 8.65 -11.66 24.99
N LEU A 81 9.66 -12.53 25.02
CA LEU A 81 9.94 -13.46 26.11
C LEU A 81 11.35 -13.27 26.69
N GLU A 82 11.98 -12.10 26.49
CA GLU A 82 13.32 -11.77 27.01
C GLU A 82 13.42 -11.94 28.54
N ALA A 83 14.62 -12.23 29.03
CA ALA A 83 15.01 -12.32 30.44
C ALA A 83 14.20 -13.32 31.29
N ASN A 84 13.72 -14.42 30.70
CA ASN A 84 13.04 -15.51 31.41
C ASN A 84 13.97 -16.69 31.70
N ASN A 85 13.40 -17.84 32.09
CA ASN A 85 14.10 -19.08 32.44
C ASN A 85 13.83 -20.19 31.39
N LEU A 86 13.74 -19.81 30.11
CA LEU A 86 13.66 -20.77 29.02
C LEU A 86 15.04 -21.37 28.75
N ASP A 87 15.10 -22.67 28.52
CA ASP A 87 16.30 -23.36 28.07
C ASP A 87 16.35 -23.44 26.54
N SER A 88 17.47 -23.93 26.01
CA SER A 88 17.68 -24.08 24.56
C SER A 88 16.61 -24.92 23.88
N ASP A 89 16.10 -25.95 24.55
CA ASP A 89 15.07 -26.83 24.00
C ASP A 89 13.74 -26.08 23.86
N ALA A 90 13.29 -25.39 24.91
CA ALA A 90 12.08 -24.58 24.85
C ALA A 90 12.13 -23.50 23.75
N VAL A 91 13.27 -22.80 23.62
CA VAL A 91 13.45 -21.79 22.55
C VAL A 91 13.43 -22.43 21.17
N ARG A 92 14.07 -23.58 20.98
CA ARG A 92 14.04 -24.34 19.73
C ARG A 92 12.61 -24.71 19.34
N THR A 93 11.84 -25.28 20.27
CA THR A 93 10.46 -25.72 20.02
C THR A 93 9.56 -24.54 19.67
N ILE A 94 9.78 -23.36 20.27
CA ILE A 94 9.06 -22.13 19.88
C ILE A 94 9.37 -21.76 18.42
N CYS A 95 10.64 -21.79 18.01
CA CYS A 95 11.03 -21.51 16.61
C CYS A 95 10.40 -22.53 15.64
N GLU A 96 10.44 -23.82 15.96
CA GLU A 96 9.84 -24.89 15.15
C GLU A 96 8.31 -24.74 15.04
N ALA A 97 7.64 -24.39 16.14
CA ALA A 97 6.22 -24.10 16.15
C ALA A 97 5.88 -22.97 15.18
N ILE A 98 6.60 -21.84 15.25
CA ILE A 98 6.39 -20.70 14.34
C ILE A 98 6.68 -21.11 12.88
N HIS A 99 7.74 -21.89 12.63
CA HIS A 99 8.07 -22.40 11.29
C HIS A 99 6.97 -23.29 10.69
N SER A 100 6.27 -24.05 11.53
CA SER A 100 5.18 -24.94 11.09
C SER A 100 3.94 -24.18 10.63
N VAL A 101 3.72 -22.94 11.10
CA VAL A 101 2.52 -22.15 10.81
C VAL A 101 2.68 -21.40 9.47
N PRO A 102 1.90 -21.74 8.42
CA PRO A 102 2.06 -21.13 7.10
C PRO A 102 1.63 -19.66 7.03
N ARG A 103 0.86 -19.17 8.01
CA ARG A 103 0.34 -17.80 8.07
C ARG A 103 0.60 -17.15 9.44
N SER A 104 1.81 -17.33 9.97
CA SER A 104 2.20 -16.61 11.18
C SER A 104 2.06 -15.10 10.94
N ARG A 105 1.46 -14.40 11.91
CA ARG A 105 1.34 -12.94 11.89
C ARG A 105 2.38 -12.25 12.74
N ILE A 106 3.32 -12.99 13.32
CA ILE A 106 4.37 -12.44 14.17
C ILE A 106 5.28 -11.55 13.32
N GLU A 107 5.33 -10.28 13.67
CA GLU A 107 6.16 -9.24 13.06
C GLU A 107 7.40 -8.97 13.91
N GLN A 108 7.29 -9.11 15.23
CA GLN A 108 8.38 -8.90 16.17
C GLN A 108 8.50 -10.12 17.09
N LEU A 109 9.66 -10.76 17.08
CA LEU A 109 9.95 -11.92 17.92
C LEU A 109 11.21 -11.63 18.74
N ARG A 110 11.12 -11.73 20.07
CA ARG A 110 12.25 -11.50 20.98
C ARG A 110 12.35 -12.66 21.97
N LEU A 111 13.47 -13.37 21.91
CA LEU A 111 13.71 -14.59 22.69
C LEU A 111 15.04 -14.56 23.47
N SER A 112 15.94 -13.61 23.20
CA SER A 112 17.25 -13.50 23.85
C SER A 112 17.42 -12.13 24.52
N PRO A 113 17.99 -12.03 25.73
CA PRO A 113 18.67 -13.10 26.50
C PRO A 113 17.73 -13.95 27.36
N GLN A 114 18.17 -15.13 27.79
CA GLN A 114 17.51 -15.93 28.84
C GLN A 114 18.44 -16.08 30.06
N ARG A 115 17.89 -16.21 31.27
CA ARG A 115 18.64 -16.26 32.53
C ARG A 115 19.51 -17.53 32.67
N GLN A 116 19.05 -18.67 32.13
CA GLN A 116 19.73 -19.96 32.29
C GLN A 116 20.84 -20.19 31.25
N CYS A 117 20.64 -19.75 30.01
CA CYS A 117 21.59 -19.97 28.90
C CYS A 117 22.21 -18.67 28.35
N GLY A 118 21.91 -17.51 28.94
CA GLY A 118 22.42 -16.22 28.49
C GLY A 118 21.98 -15.89 27.06
N SER A 119 22.94 -15.47 26.24
CA SER A 119 22.76 -15.25 24.79
C SER A 119 23.10 -16.47 23.92
N PHE A 120 23.70 -17.53 24.50
CA PHE A 120 24.20 -18.67 23.73
C PHE A 120 23.30 -19.90 23.92
N PHE A 121 22.47 -20.16 22.90
CA PHE A 121 21.53 -21.29 22.93
C PHE A 121 22.08 -22.57 22.28
N GLY A 122 23.18 -22.46 21.52
CA GLY A 122 23.80 -23.55 20.79
C GLY A 122 23.30 -23.72 19.36
N ARG A 123 24.08 -24.43 18.54
CA ARG A 123 23.84 -24.63 17.10
C ARG A 123 22.43 -25.14 16.73
N PRO A 124 21.83 -26.11 17.46
CA PRO A 124 20.50 -26.60 17.09
C PRO A 124 19.40 -25.52 17.15
N VAL A 125 19.54 -24.54 18.05
CA VAL A 125 18.58 -23.43 18.17
C VAL A 125 18.78 -22.43 17.04
N GLU A 126 20.04 -22.14 16.70
CA GLU A 126 20.39 -21.26 15.59
C GLU A 126 19.93 -21.83 14.23
N GLU A 127 20.04 -23.15 14.05
CA GLU A 127 19.52 -23.87 12.89
C GLU A 127 17.98 -23.75 12.80
N ALA A 128 17.26 -24.08 13.87
CA ALA A 128 15.81 -23.94 13.89
C ALA A 128 15.35 -22.50 13.61
N LEU A 129 16.07 -21.51 14.16
CA LEU A 129 15.79 -20.10 13.92
C LEU A 129 16.06 -19.69 12.47
N GLY A 130 17.16 -20.17 11.87
CA GLY A 130 17.50 -19.93 10.47
C GLY A 130 16.44 -20.49 9.52
N LEU A 131 16.05 -21.75 9.71
CA LEU A 131 15.00 -22.41 8.93
C LEU A 131 13.63 -21.72 9.10
N MET A 132 13.31 -21.26 10.31
CA MET A 132 12.13 -20.44 10.57
C MET A 132 12.18 -19.14 9.75
N MET A 133 13.27 -18.39 9.82
CA MET A 133 13.42 -17.11 9.13
C MET A 133 13.42 -17.24 7.60
N GLU A 134 13.95 -18.34 7.06
CA GLU A 134 13.91 -18.61 5.62
C GLU A 134 12.47 -18.70 5.09
N LYS A 135 11.59 -19.39 5.82
CA LYS A 135 10.19 -19.61 5.43
C LYS A 135 9.23 -18.50 5.86
N VAL A 136 9.43 -17.92 7.04
CA VAL A 136 8.51 -16.93 7.63
C VAL A 136 8.80 -15.54 7.09
N GLU A 137 7.82 -14.97 6.39
CA GLU A 137 7.96 -13.66 5.73
C GLU A 137 7.44 -12.48 6.56
N SER A 138 6.75 -12.76 7.67
CA SER A 138 6.10 -11.75 8.50
C SER A 138 7.07 -11.06 9.47
N ILE A 139 8.10 -11.77 9.95
CA ILE A 139 9.00 -11.28 11.00
C ILE A 139 9.94 -10.21 10.44
N VAL A 140 9.79 -8.99 10.91
CA VAL A 140 10.61 -7.82 10.51
C VAL A 140 11.62 -7.41 11.56
N LYS A 141 11.42 -7.81 12.82
CA LYS A 141 12.34 -7.57 13.92
C LYS A 141 12.55 -8.86 14.72
N LEU A 142 13.82 -9.22 14.91
CA LEU A 142 14.21 -10.40 15.66
C LEU A 142 15.17 -9.99 16.79
N GLY A 143 14.82 -10.32 18.02
CA GLY A 143 15.67 -10.20 19.21
C GLY A 143 16.31 -11.55 19.54
N PHE A 144 17.37 -11.88 18.80
CA PHE A 144 18.17 -13.09 18.99
C PHE A 144 19.60 -12.85 18.49
N GLU A 145 20.60 -13.30 19.23
CA GLU A 145 22.01 -13.19 18.85
C GLU A 145 22.50 -14.53 18.28
N CYS A 146 22.78 -14.56 16.98
CA CYS A 146 23.25 -15.76 16.28
C CYS A 146 24.78 -15.74 16.15
N ASN A 147 25.45 -16.77 16.66
CA ASN A 147 26.90 -16.90 16.64
C ASN A 147 27.41 -17.67 15.42
N ASP A 148 26.65 -18.63 14.88
CA ASP A 148 27.01 -19.30 13.64
C ASP A 148 26.94 -18.33 12.44
N PRO A 149 28.05 -18.13 11.70
CA PRO A 149 28.07 -17.22 10.54
C PRO A 149 27.12 -17.62 9.42
N HIS A 150 26.88 -18.91 9.20
CA HIS A 150 25.99 -19.39 8.16
C HIS A 150 24.54 -18.98 8.47
N TRP A 151 24.06 -19.29 9.67
CA TRP A 151 22.71 -18.96 10.09
C TRP A 151 22.49 -17.46 10.25
N ARG A 152 23.48 -16.72 10.75
CA ARG A 152 23.42 -15.26 10.81
C ARG A 152 23.16 -14.65 9.43
N ASN A 153 23.91 -15.07 8.41
CA ASN A 153 23.72 -14.57 7.04
C ASN A 153 22.32 -14.89 6.48
N ILE A 154 21.77 -16.07 6.79
CA ILE A 154 20.40 -16.45 6.39
C ILE A 154 19.37 -15.54 7.08
N ILE A 155 19.50 -15.36 8.39
CA ILE A 155 18.62 -14.50 9.19
C ILE A 155 18.66 -13.06 8.69
N ASP A 156 19.83 -12.50 8.43
CA ASP A 156 19.99 -11.12 7.94
C ASP A 156 19.34 -10.92 6.57
N ARG A 157 19.53 -11.88 5.65
CA ARG A 157 18.89 -11.86 4.33
C ARG A 157 17.37 -11.95 4.45
N ALA A 158 16.86 -12.81 5.32
CA ALA A 158 15.44 -12.95 5.58
C ALA A 158 14.84 -11.66 6.17
N LEU A 159 15.52 -11.01 7.13
CA LEU A 159 15.09 -9.73 7.70
C LEU A 159 15.05 -8.62 6.65
N LEU A 160 16.04 -8.53 5.77
CA LEU A 160 16.04 -7.57 4.66
C LEU A 160 14.87 -7.81 3.70
N ARG A 161 14.63 -9.08 3.30
CA ARG A 161 13.49 -9.48 2.47
C ARG A 161 12.16 -9.10 3.13
N ASN A 162 11.97 -9.46 4.39
CA ASN A 162 10.72 -9.24 5.12
C ASN A 162 10.45 -7.75 5.34
N ASN A 163 11.48 -6.95 5.63
CA ASN A 163 11.36 -5.49 5.71
C ASN A 163 10.98 -4.86 4.36
N ASP A 164 11.50 -5.36 3.24
CA ASP A 164 11.08 -4.91 1.91
C ASP A 164 9.62 -5.27 1.61
N PHE A 165 9.18 -6.48 1.97
CA PHE A 165 7.78 -6.87 1.87
C PHE A 165 6.87 -6.00 2.73
N ALA A 166 7.24 -5.71 3.98
CA ALA A 166 6.49 -4.80 4.84
C ALA A 166 6.43 -3.38 4.25
N ARG A 167 7.52 -2.87 3.67
CA ARG A 167 7.56 -1.59 2.96
C ARG A 167 6.62 -1.57 1.76
N LYS A 168 6.64 -2.63 0.94
CA LYS A 168 5.74 -2.77 -0.22
C LYS A 168 4.28 -2.87 0.21
N ARG A 169 3.96 -3.59 1.30
CA ARG A 169 2.61 -3.65 1.87
C ARG A 169 2.13 -2.28 2.33
N ARG A 170 2.98 -1.48 2.98
CA ARG A 170 2.64 -0.09 3.38
C ARG A 170 2.40 0.82 2.17
N ARG A 171 3.22 0.69 1.13
CA ARG A 171 3.01 1.42 -0.14
C ARG A 171 1.71 1.01 -0.83
N ARG A 172 1.37 -0.28 -0.81
CA ARG A 172 0.10 -0.79 -1.33
C ARG A 172 -1.10 -0.35 -0.49
N SER A 173 -0.97 -0.23 0.83
CA SER A 173 -2.05 0.25 1.69
C SER A 173 -2.21 1.78 1.70
N SER A 174 -1.18 2.53 1.32
CA SER A 174 -1.26 3.98 1.08
C SER A 174 -1.77 4.33 -0.32
N VAL A 175 -1.91 3.31 -1.17
CA VAL A 175 -2.66 3.39 -2.42
C VAL A 175 -4.06 2.92 -2.08
N ASP A 176 -5.08 3.72 -2.34
CA ASP A 176 -6.47 3.37 -2.03
C ASP A 176 -6.81 1.96 -2.56
N PRO A 177 -7.54 1.12 -1.79
CA PRO A 177 -7.97 -0.22 -2.24
C PRO A 177 -8.85 -0.19 -3.50
N GLU A 178 -9.25 0.99 -3.97
CA GLU A 178 -9.91 1.17 -5.25
C GLU A 178 -9.01 0.97 -6.49
N GLU A 179 -7.66 0.95 -6.37
CA GLU A 179 -6.75 0.76 -7.53
C GLU A 179 -6.52 -0.70 -7.96
N GLU A 180 -7.07 -1.69 -7.25
CA GLU A 180 -6.77 -3.11 -7.50
C GLU A 180 -7.67 -3.79 -8.55
N ILE A 181 -8.65 -3.09 -9.12
CA ILE A 181 -9.32 -3.59 -10.33
C ILE A 181 -8.37 -3.35 -11.50
N VAL A 182 -7.74 -4.43 -11.99
CA VAL A 182 -6.92 -4.41 -13.21
C VAL A 182 -7.77 -3.76 -14.31
N PRO A 183 -7.37 -2.58 -14.82
CA PRO A 183 -8.19 -1.88 -15.79
C PRO A 183 -8.22 -2.68 -17.08
N GLU A 184 -9.41 -2.93 -17.60
CA GLU A 184 -9.58 -3.63 -18.88
C GLU A 184 -9.00 -2.75 -19.99
N GLU A 185 -8.05 -3.29 -20.75
CA GLU A 185 -7.35 -2.53 -21.78
C GLU A 185 -8.23 -2.37 -23.02
N LYS A 186 -8.40 -1.12 -23.46
CA LYS A 186 -9.13 -0.77 -24.67
C LYS A 186 -8.30 0.14 -25.56
N SER A 187 -8.63 0.16 -26.84
CA SER A 187 -8.01 1.09 -27.78
C SER A 187 -8.64 2.47 -27.64
N LEU A 188 -7.85 3.53 -27.80
CA LEU A 188 -8.30 4.91 -27.72
C LEU A 188 -8.40 5.52 -29.13
N SER A 189 -9.57 6.01 -29.53
CA SER A 189 -9.75 6.74 -30.80
C SER A 189 -10.15 8.20 -30.60
N ARG A 190 -11.13 8.47 -29.73
CA ARG A 190 -11.69 9.80 -29.49
C ARG A 190 -11.95 10.02 -28.00
N LEU A 191 -11.64 11.21 -27.51
CA LEU A 191 -11.93 11.68 -26.17
C LEU A 191 -12.84 12.90 -26.25
N VAL A 192 -13.93 12.88 -25.49
CA VAL A 192 -14.85 14.00 -25.31
C VAL A 192 -14.87 14.41 -23.84
N LEU A 193 -14.50 15.64 -23.54
CA LEU A 193 -14.68 16.20 -22.20
C LEU A 193 -16.13 16.66 -22.03
N ARG A 194 -16.86 16.10 -21.06
CA ARG A 194 -18.28 16.42 -20.85
C ARG A 194 -18.48 17.50 -19.81
N GLU A 195 -17.94 17.30 -18.60
CA GLU A 195 -18.19 18.20 -17.47
C GLU A 195 -17.04 19.19 -17.31
N ALA A 196 -17.35 20.49 -17.25
CA ALA A 196 -16.35 21.53 -17.04
C ALA A 196 -15.70 21.44 -15.64
N PRO A 197 -14.45 21.91 -15.48
CA PRO A 197 -13.79 21.97 -14.18
C PRO A 197 -14.54 22.92 -13.24
N ALA A 198 -14.58 22.61 -11.94
CA ALA A 198 -15.03 23.57 -10.92
C ALA A 198 -13.95 24.60 -10.58
N VAL A 199 -12.73 24.39 -11.06
CA VAL A 199 -11.57 25.24 -10.85
C VAL A 199 -11.71 26.49 -11.75
N PRO A 200 -11.46 27.72 -11.24
CA PRO A 200 -11.48 28.92 -12.06
C PRO A 200 -10.46 28.85 -13.20
N LEU A 201 -10.80 29.45 -14.34
CA LEU A 201 -9.94 29.45 -15.51
C LEU A 201 -8.55 30.07 -15.25
N SER A 202 -8.47 31.08 -14.38
CA SER A 202 -7.24 31.76 -13.97
C SER A 202 -6.25 30.87 -13.21
N GLU A 203 -6.71 29.79 -12.59
CA GLU A 203 -5.86 28.84 -11.88
C GLU A 203 -5.28 27.77 -12.84
N VAL A 204 -6.03 27.41 -13.89
CA VAL A 204 -5.58 26.48 -14.93
C VAL A 204 -4.68 27.18 -15.96
N PHE A 205 -5.02 28.43 -16.29
CA PHE A 205 -4.25 29.30 -17.16
C PHE A 205 -3.70 30.48 -16.34
N THR A 206 -2.74 30.18 -15.47
CA THR A 206 -2.04 31.12 -14.57
C THR A 206 -1.41 32.36 -15.23
N GLN A 207 -1.43 32.42 -16.56
CA GLN A 207 -0.92 33.51 -17.38
C GLN A 207 -1.99 33.94 -18.40
N ASP A 208 -3.13 34.44 -17.92
CA ASP A 208 -4.11 35.15 -18.75
C ASP A 208 -3.51 36.39 -19.47
N ALA A 209 -2.27 36.76 -19.16
CA ALA A 209 -1.52 37.80 -19.84
C ALA A 209 -0.82 37.35 -21.14
N ASP A 210 -0.69 36.05 -21.46
CA ASP A 210 -0.12 35.63 -22.75
C ASP A 210 -1.20 35.63 -23.84
N PRO A 211 -1.14 36.54 -24.84
CA PRO A 211 -2.11 36.61 -25.93
C PRO A 211 -2.26 35.28 -26.68
N ASN A 212 -1.23 34.43 -26.69
CA ASN A 212 -1.23 33.14 -27.37
C ASN A 212 -2.21 32.15 -26.74
N ASN A 213 -2.38 32.18 -25.42
CA ASN A 213 -3.34 31.33 -24.71
C ASN A 213 -4.78 31.73 -25.04
N SER A 214 -5.08 33.03 -25.11
CA SER A 214 -6.41 33.52 -25.49
C SER A 214 -6.80 33.09 -26.91
N VAL A 215 -5.86 33.12 -27.86
CA VAL A 215 -6.10 32.65 -29.24
C VAL A 215 -6.42 31.16 -29.28
N PHE A 216 -5.69 30.35 -28.51
CA PHE A 216 -5.97 28.93 -28.41
C PHE A 216 -7.34 28.67 -27.76
N ARG A 217 -7.63 29.30 -26.63
CA ARG A 217 -8.91 29.18 -25.90
C ARG A 217 -10.09 29.55 -26.79
N SER A 218 -10.01 30.69 -27.47
CA SER A 218 -11.06 31.17 -28.37
C SER A 218 -11.24 30.26 -29.59
N PHE A 219 -10.19 29.66 -30.14
CA PHE A 219 -10.34 28.64 -31.19
C PHE A 219 -11.11 27.43 -30.67
N VAL A 220 -10.67 26.87 -29.55
CA VAL A 220 -11.24 25.62 -29.00
C VAL A 220 -12.68 25.83 -28.53
N ALA A 221 -13.00 26.98 -27.91
CA ALA A 221 -14.36 27.34 -27.54
C ALA A 221 -15.30 27.44 -28.75
N ASN A 222 -14.83 28.00 -29.88
CA ASN A 222 -15.65 28.16 -31.08
C ASN A 222 -15.79 26.86 -31.89
N GLN A 223 -14.71 26.10 -32.05
CA GLN A 223 -14.65 24.91 -32.91
C GLN A 223 -14.96 23.61 -32.15
N LYS A 224 -15.01 23.66 -30.82
CA LYS A 224 -15.23 22.53 -29.89
C LYS A 224 -14.28 21.35 -30.08
N ARG A 225 -13.13 21.59 -30.72
CA ARG A 225 -12.11 20.58 -31.07
C ARG A 225 -10.71 21.17 -30.98
N MET A 226 -9.72 20.30 -30.80
CA MET A 226 -8.31 20.72 -30.80
C MET A 226 -7.86 21.17 -32.21
N PRO A 227 -7.14 22.31 -32.31
CA PRO A 227 -6.60 22.74 -33.58
C PRO A 227 -5.41 21.91 -34.03
N THR A 228 -5.28 21.73 -35.34
CA THR A 228 -3.99 21.41 -35.96
C THR A 228 -3.07 22.63 -35.99
N MET A 229 -1.76 22.42 -36.20
CA MET A 229 -0.79 23.52 -36.27
C MET A 229 -1.20 24.60 -37.29
N SER A 230 -1.61 24.18 -38.50
CA SER A 230 -2.02 25.10 -39.56
C SER A 230 -3.32 25.85 -39.21
N GLN A 231 -4.28 25.19 -38.58
CA GLN A 231 -5.55 25.80 -38.19
C GLN A 231 -5.35 26.87 -37.11
N LEU A 232 -4.58 26.57 -36.06
CA LEU A 232 -4.30 27.55 -35.01
C LEU A 232 -3.51 28.73 -35.58
N GLN A 233 -2.53 28.49 -36.43
CA GLN A 233 -1.73 29.55 -37.03
C GLN A 233 -2.56 30.47 -37.93
N ASN A 234 -3.49 29.93 -38.72
CA ASN A 234 -4.38 30.73 -39.56
C ASN A 234 -5.41 31.51 -38.74
N TYR A 235 -5.95 30.90 -37.68
CA TYR A 235 -6.87 31.58 -36.76
C TYR A 235 -6.20 32.70 -35.98
N ALA A 236 -4.96 32.50 -35.55
CA ALA A 236 -4.16 33.51 -34.87
C ALA A 236 -3.90 34.74 -35.77
N LYS A 237 -3.64 34.51 -37.06
CA LYS A 237 -3.50 35.58 -38.06
C LYS A 237 -4.79 36.36 -38.25
N SER A 238 -5.95 35.69 -38.32
CA SER A 238 -7.23 36.38 -38.50
C SER A 238 -7.68 37.18 -37.26
N LYS A 239 -7.21 36.80 -36.07
CA LYS A 239 -7.44 37.51 -34.81
C LYS A 239 -6.42 38.63 -34.51
N GLY A 240 -5.45 38.86 -35.38
CA GLY A 240 -4.47 39.95 -35.25
C GLY A 240 -3.25 39.65 -34.38
N THR A 241 -3.06 38.39 -33.97
CA THR A 241 -1.95 37.93 -33.10
C THR A 241 -1.21 36.77 -33.79
N PRO A 242 -0.35 37.05 -34.78
CA PRO A 242 0.28 36.01 -35.58
C PRO A 242 1.26 35.15 -34.74
N LEU A 243 1.02 33.83 -34.74
CA LEU A 243 1.89 32.85 -34.06
C LEU A 243 3.03 32.38 -34.96
N LYS A 244 4.25 32.32 -34.38
CA LYS A 244 5.41 31.71 -35.04
C LYS A 244 5.22 30.20 -35.16
N TYR A 245 5.64 29.62 -36.28
CA TYR A 245 5.49 28.17 -36.51
C TYR A 245 6.11 27.31 -35.39
N SER A 246 7.25 27.75 -34.85
CA SER A 246 7.96 27.08 -33.74
C SER A 246 7.22 27.12 -32.40
N THR A 247 6.30 28.06 -32.18
CA THR A 247 5.58 28.22 -30.91
C THR A 247 4.23 27.52 -30.91
N VAL A 248 3.66 27.24 -32.09
CA VAL A 248 2.33 26.64 -32.23
C VAL A 248 2.25 25.22 -31.64
N ALA A 249 3.20 24.34 -31.97
CA ALA A 249 3.16 22.95 -31.48
C ALA A 249 3.36 22.84 -29.95
N PRO A 250 4.34 23.53 -29.33
CA PRO A 250 4.47 23.58 -27.87
C PRO A 250 3.22 24.13 -27.19
N LEU A 251 2.64 25.21 -27.73
CA LEU A 251 1.43 25.84 -27.19
C LEU A 251 0.24 24.87 -27.17
N ILE A 252 -0.03 24.20 -28.30
CA ILE A 252 -1.12 23.21 -28.39
C ILE A 252 -0.92 22.12 -27.35
N LYS A 253 0.30 21.59 -27.22
CA LYS A 253 0.62 20.52 -26.26
C LYS A 253 0.44 20.97 -24.82
N GLU A 254 0.91 22.16 -24.48
CA GLU A 254 0.84 22.71 -23.14
C GLU A 254 -0.61 23.01 -22.73
N CYS A 255 -1.37 23.73 -23.57
CA CYS A 255 -2.77 24.03 -23.30
C CYS A 255 -3.62 22.75 -23.19
N ARG A 256 -3.39 21.76 -24.06
CA ARG A 256 -4.05 20.45 -23.99
C ARG A 256 -3.79 19.75 -22.65
N SER A 257 -2.53 19.74 -22.22
CA SER A 257 -2.12 19.08 -20.97
C SER A 257 -2.82 19.73 -19.77
N ARG A 258 -2.86 21.06 -19.73
CA ARG A 258 -3.58 21.82 -18.69
C ARG A 258 -5.08 21.53 -18.68
N MET A 259 -5.71 21.45 -19.86
CA MET A 259 -7.13 21.07 -19.98
C MET A 259 -7.39 19.65 -19.46
N LEU A 260 -6.54 18.69 -19.81
CA LEU A 260 -6.65 17.31 -19.33
C LEU A 260 -6.41 17.19 -17.82
N ASP A 261 -5.51 18.01 -17.27
CA ASP A 261 -5.27 18.08 -15.84
C ASP A 261 -6.46 18.66 -15.08
N ALA A 262 -7.10 19.71 -15.62
CA ALA A 262 -8.33 20.27 -15.07
C ALA A 262 -9.54 19.33 -15.21
N ALA A 263 -9.51 18.41 -16.18
CA ALA A 263 -10.54 17.39 -16.38
C ALA A 263 -10.41 16.16 -15.47
N ARG A 264 -9.37 16.08 -14.62
CA ARG A 264 -9.23 14.95 -13.68
C ARG A 264 -10.39 14.97 -12.66
N GLY A 265 -11.03 13.81 -12.50
CA GLY A 265 -12.20 13.61 -11.65
C GLY A 265 -13.53 14.09 -12.26
N LYS A 266 -13.54 14.47 -13.55
CA LYS A 266 -14.73 14.92 -14.27
C LYS A 266 -15.23 13.93 -15.30
N GLY A 267 -16.51 14.02 -15.64
CA GLY A 267 -17.15 13.20 -16.66
C GLY A 267 -16.54 13.39 -18.05
N VAL A 268 -16.16 12.29 -18.68
CA VAL A 268 -15.63 12.17 -20.05
C VAL A 268 -16.34 11.06 -20.83
N THR A 269 -16.19 11.06 -22.13
CA THR A 269 -16.56 9.93 -23.00
C THR A 269 -15.42 9.56 -23.88
N ILE A 270 -15.07 8.28 -23.87
CA ILE A 270 -14.02 7.73 -24.71
C ILE A 270 -14.64 6.76 -25.70
N ALA A 271 -14.33 6.98 -26.99
CA ALA A 271 -14.60 6.02 -28.04
C ALA A 271 -13.37 5.16 -28.30
N ASP A 272 -13.59 3.88 -28.56
CA ASP A 272 -12.55 2.98 -29.05
C ASP A 272 -12.43 2.99 -30.59
N ILE A 273 -11.54 2.19 -31.17
CA ILE A 273 -11.38 2.10 -32.63
C ILE A 273 -12.62 1.52 -33.33
N PHE A 274 -13.55 0.92 -32.59
CA PHE A 274 -14.82 0.41 -33.09
C PHE A 274 -15.96 1.44 -32.91
N GLU A 275 -15.61 2.68 -32.53
CA GLU A 275 -16.54 3.79 -32.28
C GLU A 275 -17.55 3.51 -31.15
N VAL A 276 -17.20 2.62 -30.21
CA VAL A 276 -18.02 2.34 -29.04
C VAL A 276 -17.75 3.37 -27.95
N ASP A 277 -18.72 4.25 -27.72
CA ASP A 277 -18.65 5.29 -26.70
C ASP A 277 -18.83 4.71 -25.29
N THR A 278 -17.86 4.97 -24.42
CA THR A 278 -17.91 4.63 -22.99
C THR A 278 -17.85 5.92 -22.17
N ALA A 279 -18.90 6.19 -21.38
CA ALA A 279 -18.96 7.33 -20.49
C ALA A 279 -18.41 6.97 -19.09
N GLY A 280 -17.69 7.90 -18.47
CA GLY A 280 -17.11 7.70 -17.15
C GLY A 280 -16.28 8.88 -16.68
N ASP A 281 -15.64 8.77 -15.53
CA ASP A 281 -14.82 9.83 -14.94
C ASP A 281 -13.34 9.64 -15.27
N LEU A 282 -12.67 10.70 -15.72
CA LEU A 282 -11.23 10.66 -16.01
C LEU A 282 -10.44 10.63 -14.70
N ARG A 283 -9.67 9.57 -14.44
CA ARG A 283 -8.87 9.46 -13.21
C ARG A 283 -7.44 9.94 -13.43
N SER A 284 -6.81 9.47 -14.50
CA SER A 284 -5.44 9.86 -14.85
C SER A 284 -5.22 9.77 -16.36
N TRP A 285 -4.23 10.50 -16.84
CA TRP A 285 -3.79 10.46 -18.23
C TRP A 285 -2.27 10.55 -18.30
N SER A 286 -1.68 10.02 -19.36
CA SER A 286 -0.25 10.16 -19.64
C SER A 286 0.04 10.14 -21.14
N GLU A 287 1.02 10.94 -21.54
CA GLU A 287 1.57 11.00 -22.90
C GLU A 287 3.10 10.81 -22.80
N LYS A 288 3.61 9.70 -23.34
CA LYS A 288 5.06 9.44 -23.43
C LYS A 288 5.42 8.93 -24.83
N ASN A 289 6.31 9.62 -25.53
CA ASN A 289 6.75 9.23 -26.89
C ASN A 289 5.58 8.96 -27.85
N ASN A 290 4.57 9.85 -27.86
CA ASN A 290 3.30 9.70 -28.62
C ASN A 290 2.42 8.50 -28.21
N ASN A 291 2.80 7.73 -27.19
CA ASN A 291 1.91 6.77 -26.58
C ASN A 291 1.03 7.45 -25.54
N TRP A 292 -0.27 7.31 -25.76
CA TRP A 292 -1.33 7.82 -24.92
C TRP A 292 -1.87 6.70 -24.04
N SER A 293 -2.10 7.02 -22.77
CA SER A 293 -2.83 6.15 -21.84
C SER A 293 -3.78 7.01 -21.01
N LEU A 294 -5.07 6.74 -21.08
CA LEU A 294 -6.09 7.35 -20.22
C LEU A 294 -6.77 6.28 -19.37
N HIS A 295 -6.93 6.58 -18.08
CA HIS A 295 -7.65 5.74 -17.14
C HIS A 295 -9.00 6.37 -16.84
N VAL A 296 -10.07 5.64 -17.17
CA VAL A 296 -11.45 6.08 -16.96
C VAL A 296 -12.18 5.10 -16.07
N ARG A 297 -12.97 5.62 -15.14
CA ARG A 297 -13.94 4.87 -14.35
C ARG A 297 -15.30 4.97 -15.05
N ALA A 298 -15.73 3.92 -15.73
CA ALA A 298 -17.02 3.90 -16.39
C ALA A 298 -18.18 3.95 -15.37
N SER A 299 -19.34 4.38 -15.83
CA SER A 299 -20.57 4.47 -15.02
C SER A 299 -21.05 3.13 -14.46
N ASP A 300 -20.63 2.01 -15.06
CA ASP A 300 -20.88 0.65 -14.58
C ASP A 300 -19.93 0.22 -13.43
N GLY A 301 -19.06 1.11 -12.98
CA GLY A 301 -18.08 0.87 -11.92
C GLY A 301 -16.79 0.21 -12.40
N LYS A 302 -16.68 -0.17 -13.68
CA LYS A 302 -15.47 -0.77 -14.24
C LYS A 302 -14.42 0.30 -14.53
N ARG A 303 -13.15 -0.10 -14.49
CA ARG A 303 -12.02 0.74 -14.87
C ARG A 303 -11.48 0.29 -16.21
N TYR A 304 -11.28 1.24 -17.10
CA TYR A 304 -10.72 1.02 -18.43
C TYR A 304 -9.40 1.76 -18.57
N ALA A 305 -8.42 1.09 -19.17
CA ALA A 305 -7.16 1.69 -19.58
C ALA A 305 -7.17 1.82 -21.10
N TYR A 306 -7.42 3.03 -21.58
CA TYR A 306 -7.48 3.35 -23.00
C TYR A 306 -6.10 3.73 -23.53
N LYS A 307 -5.58 2.98 -24.49
CA LYS A 307 -4.25 3.20 -25.07
C LYS A 307 -4.30 3.54 -26.55
N ALA A 308 -3.46 4.46 -27.00
CA ALA A 308 -3.20 4.72 -28.42
C ALA A 308 -1.73 5.04 -28.68
N SER A 309 -1.26 4.70 -29.88
CA SER A 309 0.06 5.05 -30.41
C SER A 309 0.06 6.35 -31.23
N LYS A 310 -1.11 7.00 -31.35
CA LYS A 310 -1.32 8.26 -32.06
C LYS A 310 -2.18 9.18 -31.20
N GLU A 311 -2.12 10.47 -31.50
CA GLU A 311 -2.97 11.46 -30.82
C GLU A 311 -4.46 11.15 -31.07
N PRO A 312 -5.27 11.01 -30.00
CA PRO A 312 -6.70 10.78 -30.14
C PRO A 312 -7.42 12.05 -30.61
N ILE A 313 -8.58 11.88 -31.24
CA ILE A 313 -9.45 13.01 -31.57
C ILE A 313 -9.96 13.59 -30.26
N PHE A 314 -9.65 14.86 -29.99
CA PHE A 314 -10.05 15.53 -28.77
C PHE A 314 -11.15 16.55 -29.04
N VAL A 315 -12.27 16.40 -28.33
CA VAL A 315 -13.48 17.20 -28.47
C VAL A 315 -13.93 17.68 -27.08
N ILE A 316 -14.58 18.83 -27.03
CA ILE A 316 -15.15 19.37 -25.79
C ILE A 316 -16.66 19.57 -25.89
N SER A 317 -17.33 19.56 -24.75
CA SER A 317 -18.75 19.91 -24.62
C SER A 317 -19.00 21.42 -24.67
N ASP A 318 -20.28 21.79 -24.70
CA ASP A 318 -20.73 23.18 -24.67
C ASP A 318 -20.44 23.84 -23.31
N GLU A 319 -20.45 23.07 -22.23
CA GLU A 319 -20.04 23.53 -20.89
C GLU A 319 -18.55 23.86 -20.85
N TRP A 320 -17.71 23.02 -21.44
CA TRP A 320 -16.29 23.32 -21.57
C TRP A 320 -16.02 24.53 -22.47
N ALA A 321 -16.79 24.69 -23.55
CA ALA A 321 -16.66 25.82 -24.45
C ALA A 321 -17.02 27.14 -23.77
N THR A 322 -18.07 27.15 -22.96
CA THR A 322 -18.46 28.32 -22.16
C THR A 322 -17.44 28.62 -21.07
N TRP A 323 -16.94 27.61 -20.36
CA TRP A 323 -15.88 27.78 -19.37
C TRP A 323 -14.59 28.34 -19.96
N LEU A 324 -14.18 27.88 -21.15
CA LEU A 324 -12.99 28.42 -21.85
C LEU A 324 -13.17 29.86 -22.36
N ALA A 325 -14.43 30.25 -22.64
CA ALA A 325 -14.80 31.59 -23.06
C ALA A 325 -14.96 32.55 -21.87
N ASP A 326 -15.12 32.04 -20.65
CA ASP A 326 -15.23 32.85 -19.44
C ASP A 326 -13.86 33.48 -19.13
N GLY A 327 -13.72 34.77 -19.43
CA GLY A 327 -12.45 35.52 -19.38
C GLY A 327 -11.60 35.49 -20.67
N ALA A 328 -12.20 35.26 -21.84
CA ALA A 328 -11.54 35.36 -23.16
C ALA A 328 -11.79 36.70 -23.87
#